data_AF-A0A7V9D7Q7-F1
#
_entry.id   AF-A0A7V9D7Q7-F1
#
_cell.length_a   1.000
_cell.length_b   1.000
_cell.length_c   1.000
_cell.angle_alpha   90.00
_cell.angle_beta   90.00
_cell.angle_gamma   90.00
#
_symmetry.space_group_name_H-M   'P 1'
#
loop_
_entity.id
_entity.type
_entity.pdbx_description
1 polymer ?
#
loop_
_entity_poly.entity_id
_entity_poly.type
_entity_poly.pdbx_seq_one_letter_code
_entity_poly.pdbx_strand_id
1 'polypeptide(L)'
;MDRLAPSELPALAFAESPTDLPPGYRTTSSFLVENRRGHRTLSVYYRRAQAEYDGLGIRTTQSPSVRFLPPSFEDLRPVTVDGRSGRWSSERGEVEWMDKGVYRSVRAPSLGRKAAVQVARNLE
;
A
#
# COMPACT_ATOMS: atom_id res chain seq x y z
N MET A 1 -17.23 -5.92 -3.60
CA MET A 1 -16.22 -5.03 -3.01
C MET A 1 -16.64 -4.93 -1.58
N ASP A 2 -15.82 -5.48 -0.71
CA ASP A 2 -16.24 -5.81 0.64
C ASP A 2 -15.41 -4.97 1.59
N ARG A 3 -16.07 -4.23 2.46
CA ARG A 3 -15.39 -3.47 3.51
C ARG A 3 -15.00 -4.45 4.60
N LEU A 4 -13.73 -4.45 4.99
CA LEU A 4 -13.22 -5.29 6.06
C LEU A 4 -12.99 -4.45 7.32
N ALA A 5 -13.36 -5.00 8.47
CA ALA A 5 -12.92 -4.54 9.77
C ALA A 5 -11.42 -4.86 9.96
N PRO A 6 -10.68 -4.08 10.77
CA PRO A 6 -9.27 -4.35 11.05
C PRO A 6 -9.02 -5.77 11.57
N SER A 7 -9.95 -6.32 12.35
CA SER A 7 -9.88 -7.69 12.89
C SER A 7 -9.99 -8.79 11.84
N GLU A 8 -10.47 -8.48 10.64
CA GLU A 8 -10.62 -9.44 9.54
C GLU A 8 -9.38 -9.49 8.63
N LEU A 9 -8.51 -8.48 8.69
CA LEU A 9 -7.30 -8.43 7.85
C LEU A 9 -6.35 -9.61 8.10
N PRO A 10 -6.09 -10.05 9.35
CA PRO A 10 -5.19 -11.19 9.59
C PRO A 10 -5.67 -12.52 8.99
N ALA A 11 -6.96 -12.64 8.66
CA ALA A 11 -7.49 -13.83 7.97
C ALA A 11 -7.03 -13.91 6.49
N LEU A 12 -6.53 -12.81 5.93
CA LEU A 12 -5.96 -12.76 4.59
C LEU A 12 -4.45 -13.04 4.67
N ALA A 13 -4.03 -14.24 4.29
CA ALA A 13 -2.62 -14.67 4.37
C ALA A 13 -1.59 -13.79 3.63
N PHE A 14 -2.03 -12.89 2.74
CA PHE A 14 -1.17 -11.95 2.02
C PHE A 14 -1.19 -10.54 2.61
N ALA A 15 -2.11 -10.26 3.54
CA ALA A 15 -2.30 -8.94 4.11
C ALA A 15 -1.26 -8.68 5.21
N GLU A 16 -0.55 -7.58 5.06
CA GLU A 16 0.35 -7.03 6.08
C GLU A 16 -0.15 -5.65 6.48
N SER A 17 0.11 -5.27 7.72
CA SER A 17 -0.22 -3.94 8.25
C SER A 17 1.04 -3.22 8.71
N PRO A 18 1.14 -1.89 8.52
CA PRO A 18 2.28 -1.14 9.04
C PRO A 18 2.32 -1.23 10.57
N THR A 19 3.42 -1.73 11.12
CA THR A 19 3.70 -1.75 12.57
C THR A 19 3.94 -0.35 13.13
N ASP A 20 4.41 0.56 12.28
CA ASP A 20 4.59 1.98 12.59
C ASP A 20 4.12 2.86 11.43
N LEU A 21 3.38 3.91 11.78
CA LEU A 21 2.78 4.89 10.88
C LEU A 21 3.27 6.30 11.25
N PRO A 22 3.35 7.23 10.28
CA PRO A 22 3.65 8.61 10.58
C PRO A 22 2.72 9.19 11.66
N PRO A 23 3.21 10.07 12.55
CA PRO A 23 2.44 10.56 13.69
C PRO A 23 1.04 11.06 13.33
N GLY A 24 0.05 10.58 14.09
CA GLY A 24 -1.35 10.96 13.94
C GLY A 24 -2.11 10.24 12.82
N TYR A 25 -1.44 9.43 11.99
CA TYR A 25 -2.14 8.55 11.04
C TYR A 25 -2.68 7.31 11.75
N ARG A 26 -3.89 6.92 11.38
CA ARG A 26 -4.53 5.67 11.82
C ARG A 26 -5.28 5.02 10.67
N THR A 27 -5.48 3.71 10.75
CA THR A 27 -6.35 2.99 9.82
C THR A 27 -7.77 3.55 9.87
N THR A 28 -8.34 3.90 8.71
CA THR A 28 -9.73 4.41 8.61
C THR A 28 -10.67 3.46 7.90
N SER A 29 -10.16 2.75 6.88
CA SER A 29 -10.99 1.86 6.06
C SER A 29 -10.14 0.86 5.31
N SER A 30 -10.67 -0.35 5.17
CA SER A 30 -10.08 -1.43 4.39
C SER A 30 -11.11 -1.98 3.41
N PHE A 31 -10.69 -2.24 2.18
CA PHE A 31 -11.54 -2.75 1.12
C PHE A 31 -10.86 -3.93 0.44
N LEU A 32 -11.57 -5.05 0.35
CA LEU A 32 -11.20 -6.19 -0.46
C LEU A 32 -12.02 -6.18 -1.74
N VAL A 33 -11.35 -6.18 -2.89
CA VAL A 33 -11.97 -6.40 -4.19
C VAL A 33 -11.57 -7.77 -4.66
N GLU A 34 -12.57 -8.59 -4.97
CA GLU A 34 -12.40 -9.87 -5.63
C GLU A 34 -13.14 -9.86 -6.98
N ASN A 35 -12.47 -10.32 -8.04
CA ASN A 35 -13.10 -10.47 -9.36
C ASN A 35 -13.61 -11.91 -9.58
N ARG A 36 -14.36 -12.14 -10.66
CA ARG A 36 -14.91 -13.48 -11.01
C ARG A 36 -13.87 -14.59 -11.18
N ARG A 37 -12.59 -14.26 -11.32
CA ARG A 37 -11.47 -15.21 -11.43
C ARG A 37 -10.78 -15.46 -10.09
N GLY A 38 -11.34 -14.96 -8.98
CA GLY A 38 -10.74 -15.06 -7.65
C GLY A 38 -9.52 -14.15 -7.45
N HIS A 39 -9.30 -13.16 -8.32
CA HIS A 39 -8.19 -12.23 -8.11
C HIS A 39 -8.56 -11.24 -7.01
N ARG A 40 -7.72 -11.16 -6.00
CA ARG A 40 -7.95 -10.37 -4.80
C ARG A 40 -7.01 -9.17 -4.74
N THR A 41 -7.57 -8.02 -4.37
CA THR A 41 -6.81 -6.79 -4.10
C THR A 41 -7.33 -6.18 -2.82
N LEU A 42 -6.47 -6.07 -1.83
CA LEU A 42 -6.72 -5.35 -0.58
C LEU A 42 -6.21 -3.92 -0.71
N SER A 43 -7.06 -2.95 -0.35
CA SER A 43 -6.67 -1.55 -0.17
C SER A 43 -6.96 -1.11 1.26
N VAL A 44 -5.96 -0.63 1.98
CA VAL A 44 -6.11 -0.08 3.33
C VAL A 44 -5.73 1.40 3.32
N TYR A 45 -6.58 2.23 3.90
CA TYR A 45 -6.42 3.67 3.97
C TYR A 45 -6.10 4.10 5.38
N TYR A 46 -5.11 4.99 5.50
CA TYR A 46 -4.69 5.59 6.76
C TYR A 46 -4.80 7.11 6.64
N ARG A 47 -5.43 7.74 7.62
CA ARG A 47 -5.64 9.20 7.63
C ARG A 47 -5.40 9.78 9.02
N ARG A 48 -5.12 11.08 9.06
CA ARG A 48 -5.10 11.87 10.29
C ARG A 48 -6.51 12.31 10.66
N ALA A 49 -6.80 12.39 11.96
CA ALA A 49 -8.11 12.83 12.49
C ALA A 49 -8.57 14.19 11.93
N GLN A 50 -7.62 15.11 11.74
CA GLN A 50 -7.87 16.50 11.34
C GLN A 50 -7.85 16.70 9.81
N ALA A 51 -7.53 15.64 9.05
CA ALA A 51 -7.31 15.71 7.60
C ALA A 51 -8.54 15.26 6.78
N GLU A 52 -9.76 15.31 7.35
CA GLU A 52 -10.98 15.07 6.56
C GLU A 52 -11.11 16.07 5.39
N TYR A 53 -10.38 17.20 5.42
CA TYR A 53 -10.44 18.27 4.42
C TYR A 53 -9.23 18.36 3.47
N ASP A 54 -8.04 17.82 3.80
CA ASP A 54 -6.80 18.00 2.99
C ASP A 54 -6.43 16.82 2.07
N GLY A 55 -7.35 15.88 1.88
CA GLY A 55 -7.46 15.09 0.65
C GLY A 55 -6.47 13.95 0.40
N LEU A 56 -5.29 13.86 1.01
CA LEU A 56 -4.31 12.82 0.65
C LEU A 56 -3.73 12.08 1.87
N GLY A 57 -4.40 10.98 2.22
CA GLY A 57 -3.92 10.00 3.20
C GLY A 57 -2.86 9.04 2.64
N ILE A 58 -2.48 8.06 3.46
CA ILE A 58 -1.65 6.94 3.01
C ILE A 58 -2.58 5.82 2.55
N ARG A 59 -2.25 5.16 1.45
CA ARG A 59 -2.94 3.94 1.00
C ARG A 59 -1.93 2.82 0.77
N THR A 60 -2.16 1.67 1.37
CA THR A 60 -1.48 0.42 0.98
C THR A 60 -2.35 -0.36 0.00
N THR A 61 -1.75 -0.89 -1.07
CA THR A 61 -2.41 -1.83 -1.98
C THR A 61 -1.66 -3.15 -1.96
N GLN A 62 -2.38 -4.27 -1.83
CA GLN A 62 -1.78 -5.60 -1.75
C GLN A 62 -2.56 -6.59 -2.62
N SER A 63 -1.87 -7.33 -3.49
CA SER A 63 -2.52 -8.33 -4.34
C SER A 63 -1.61 -9.54 -4.58
N PRO A 64 -2.03 -10.77 -4.19
CA PRO A 64 -1.32 -12.00 -4.52
C PRO A 64 -1.54 -12.44 -5.98
N SER A 65 -2.42 -11.76 -6.72
CA SER A 65 -2.80 -12.11 -8.09
C SER A 65 -1.93 -11.43 -9.15
N VAL A 66 -1.21 -10.36 -8.77
CA VAL A 66 -0.25 -9.67 -9.62
C VAL A 66 1.09 -10.36 -9.48
N ARG A 67 1.62 -10.91 -10.58
CA ARG A 67 2.85 -11.74 -10.57
C ARG A 67 4.14 -10.94 -10.74
N PHE A 68 4.04 -9.74 -11.31
CA PHE A 68 5.17 -8.84 -11.55
C PHE A 68 4.66 -7.40 -11.55
N LEU A 69 5.56 -6.44 -11.30
CA LEU A 69 5.24 -5.02 -11.42
C LEU A 69 4.80 -4.71 -12.86
N PRO A 70 3.58 -4.22 -13.09
CA PRO A 70 3.10 -3.95 -14.45
C PRO A 70 4.04 -2.98 -15.19
N PRO A 71 4.25 -3.14 -16.50
CA PRO A 71 4.95 -2.13 -17.29
C PRO A 71 4.29 -0.75 -17.11
N SER A 72 5.09 0.29 -17.05
CA SER A 72 4.61 1.66 -16.93
C SER A 72 5.48 2.55 -17.81
N PHE A 73 4.85 3.55 -18.41
CA PHE A 73 5.52 4.60 -19.20
C PHE A 73 5.97 5.78 -18.32
N GLU A 74 5.72 5.73 -17.01
CA GLU A 74 6.16 6.77 -16.08
C GLU A 74 7.68 6.72 -15.87
N ASP A 75 8.24 7.88 -15.51
CA ASP A 75 9.62 7.96 -15.02
C ASP A 75 9.70 7.37 -13.60
N LEU A 76 10.09 6.09 -13.56
CA LEU A 76 10.13 5.29 -12.35
C LEU A 76 11.57 5.21 -11.83
N ARG A 77 11.78 5.69 -10.60
CA ARG A 77 13.09 5.65 -9.97
C ARG A 77 13.27 4.36 -9.17
N PRO A 78 14.40 3.64 -9.30
CA PRO A 78 14.64 2.44 -8.50
C PRO A 78 14.69 2.79 -7.00
N VAL A 79 14.14 1.91 -6.17
CA VAL A 79 14.22 1.98 -4.71
C VAL A 79 14.37 0.58 -4.11
N THR A 80 14.77 0.52 -2.84
CA THR A 80 14.89 -0.73 -2.09
C THR A 80 14.02 -0.69 -0.84
N VAL A 81 13.14 -1.68 -0.71
CA VAL A 81 12.29 -1.93 0.47
C VAL A 81 12.80 -3.21 1.14
N ASP A 82 13.50 -3.09 2.26
CA ASP A 82 14.11 -4.21 2.99
C ASP A 82 14.83 -5.23 2.10
N GLY A 83 15.81 -4.74 1.34
CA GLY A 83 16.60 -5.54 0.40
C GLY A 83 15.89 -5.91 -0.91
N ARG A 84 14.59 -5.65 -1.05
CA ARG A 84 13.80 -5.98 -2.25
C ARG A 84 13.77 -4.82 -3.22
N SER A 85 13.98 -5.12 -4.50
CA SER A 85 13.88 -4.15 -5.57
C SER A 85 12.44 -3.68 -5.75
N GLY A 86 12.26 -2.38 -5.76
CA GLY A 86 11.00 -1.71 -6.06
C GLY A 86 11.23 -0.47 -6.93
N ARG A 87 10.15 0.26 -7.16
CA ARG A 87 10.16 1.49 -7.95
C ARG A 87 9.32 2.57 -7.31
N TRP A 88 9.76 3.81 -7.47
CA TRP A 88 9.10 5.02 -6.99
C TRP A 88 8.56 5.82 -8.17
N SER A 89 7.26 6.12 -8.13
CA SER A 89 6.61 7.10 -9.00
C SER A 89 6.49 8.43 -8.26
N SER A 90 7.18 9.47 -8.74
CA SER A 90 6.99 10.83 -8.23
C SER A 90 5.64 11.43 -8.61
N GLU A 91 5.07 11.02 -9.74
CA GLU A 91 3.76 11.48 -10.21
C GLU A 91 2.65 10.98 -9.28
N ARG A 92 2.68 9.70 -8.91
CA ARG A 92 1.66 9.10 -8.04
C ARG A 92 1.94 9.27 -6.55
N GLY A 93 3.18 9.62 -6.20
CA GLY A 93 3.68 9.63 -4.82
C GLY A 93 3.65 8.22 -4.22
N GLU A 94 4.08 7.22 -4.99
CA GLU A 94 3.86 5.80 -4.70
C GLU A 94 5.14 4.98 -4.86
N VAL A 95 5.41 4.11 -3.89
CA VAL A 95 6.38 3.02 -4.03
C VAL A 95 5.64 1.72 -4.32
N GLU A 96 6.14 0.94 -5.27
CA GLU A 96 5.64 -0.39 -5.62
C GLU A 96 6.78 -1.40 -5.57
N TRP A 97 6.52 -2.60 -5.05
CA TRP A 97 7.47 -3.72 -5.05
C TRP A 97 6.75 -5.06 -5.04
N MET A 98 7.51 -6.12 -5.28
CA MET A 98 7.05 -7.50 -5.08
C MET A 98 7.66 -8.05 -3.80
N ASP A 99 6.85 -8.73 -2.98
CA ASP A 99 7.33 -9.48 -1.84
C ASP A 99 6.58 -10.81 -1.69
N LYS A 100 7.30 -11.93 -1.55
CA LYS A 100 6.72 -13.28 -1.39
C LYS A 100 5.58 -13.61 -2.39
N GLY A 101 5.68 -13.11 -3.63
CA GLY A 101 4.65 -13.32 -4.66
C GLY A 101 3.42 -12.42 -4.54
N VAL A 102 3.46 -11.40 -3.67
CA VAL A 102 2.43 -10.39 -3.46
C VAL A 102 2.93 -9.06 -4.02
N TYR A 103 2.13 -8.45 -4.88
CA TYR A 103 2.31 -7.05 -5.25
C TYR A 103 1.95 -6.17 -4.06
N ARG A 104 2.83 -5.23 -3.73
CA ARG A 104 2.63 -4.26 -2.66
C ARG A 104 2.88 -2.85 -3.19
N SER A 105 2.02 -1.91 -2.78
CA SER A 105 2.27 -0.49 -2.97
C SER A 105 1.95 0.32 -1.73
N VAL A 106 2.69 1.41 -1.54
CA VAL A 106 2.38 2.47 -0.57
C VAL A 106 2.32 3.79 -1.31
N ARG A 107 1.14 4.39 -1.33
CA ARG A 107 0.89 5.72 -1.87
C ARG A 107 0.76 6.74 -0.74
N ALA A 108 1.63 7.74 -0.73
CA ALA A 108 1.68 8.81 0.26
C ALA A 108 2.13 10.15 -0.37
N PRO A 109 1.33 10.71 -1.29
CA PRO A 109 1.74 11.85 -2.13
C PRO A 109 2.02 13.13 -1.34
N SER A 110 1.38 13.33 -0.20
CA SER A 110 1.60 14.47 0.70
C SER A 110 2.85 14.34 1.59
N LEU A 111 3.42 13.13 1.71
CA LEU A 111 4.57 12.85 2.60
C LEU A 111 5.87 12.59 1.83
N GLY A 112 5.77 12.28 0.54
CA GLY A 112 6.90 12.04 -0.34
C GLY A 112 7.59 10.69 -0.15
N ARG A 113 8.66 10.47 -0.93
CA ARG A 113 9.33 9.17 -1.10
C ARG A 113 9.81 8.56 0.21
N LYS A 114 10.46 9.35 1.07
CA LYS A 114 11.08 8.84 2.31
C LYS A 114 10.03 8.23 3.24
N ALA A 115 8.91 8.91 3.42
CA ALA A 115 7.82 8.43 4.27
C ALA A 115 7.12 7.21 3.67
N ALA A 116 6.86 7.21 2.36
CA ALA A 116 6.25 6.07 1.68
C ALA A 116 7.11 4.80 1.81
N VAL A 117 8.43 4.93 1.63
CA VAL A 117 9.37 3.81 1.82
C VAL A 117 9.43 3.39 3.29
N GLN A 118 9.40 4.31 4.25
CA GLN A 118 9.40 3.93 5.66
C GLN A 118 8.17 3.10 6.03
N VAL A 119 6.97 3.52 5.59
CA VAL A 119 5.74 2.74 5.79
C VAL A 119 5.83 1.39 5.10
N ALA A 120 6.41 1.33 3.89
CA ALA A 120 6.60 0.08 3.17
C ALA A 120 7.48 -0.92 3.94
N ARG A 121 8.51 -0.44 4.64
CA ARG A 121 9.40 -1.27 5.46
C ARG A 121 8.78 -1.76 6.76
N ASN A 122 7.75 -1.06 7.23
CA ASN A 122 7.05 -1.41 8.46
C ASN A 122 5.90 -2.40 8.22
N LEU A 123 5.68 -2.88 6.99
CA LEU A 123 4.61 -3.85 6.70
C LEU A 123 5.01 -5.25 7.20
N GLU A 124 4.20 -5.79 8.10
CA GLU A 124 4.33 -7.15 8.67
C GLU A 124 2.99 -7.90 8.75
#